data_AF-A0A838JYD2-F1
#
_entry.id   AF-A0A838JYD2-F1
#
_cell.length_a   1.000
_cell.length_b   1.000
_cell.length_c   1.000
_cell.angle_alpha   90.00
_cell.angle_beta   90.00
_cell.angle_gamma   90.00
#
_symmetry.space_group_name_H-M   'P 1'
#
loop_
_entity.id
_entity.type
_entity.pdbx_description
1 polymer ?
#
loop_
_entity_poly.entity_id
_entity_poly.type
_entity_poly.pdbx_seq_one_letter_code
_entity_poly.pdbx_strand_id
1 'polypeptide(L)'
;AASPTDELAARGEQLFTERTCVICHAITGYEGGDEARVGPDLTHFQEREKFAGYILENNDENLTAWLKDPQAVKPGSQMPNLQLSDADVDALVAYLRTLE
;
A
#
# COMPACT_ATOMS: atom_id res chain seq x y z
N ALA A 1 13.79 -22.16 -3.43
CA ALA A 1 13.98 -20.93 -2.65
C ALA A 1 13.04 -19.88 -3.22
N ALA A 2 12.39 -19.07 -2.37
CA ALA A 2 11.60 -17.95 -2.84
C ALA A 2 12.52 -16.96 -3.57
N SER A 3 12.01 -16.24 -4.57
CA SER A 3 12.80 -15.21 -5.23
C SER A 3 13.01 -14.01 -4.28
N PRO A 4 14.05 -13.18 -4.47
CA PRO A 4 14.23 -11.98 -3.65
C PRO A 4 13.01 -11.04 -3.66
N THR A 5 12.26 -11.03 -4.76
CA THR A 5 11.00 -10.28 -4.87
C THR A 5 9.91 -10.87 -3.98
N ASP A 6 9.80 -12.19 -3.91
CA ASP A 6 8.83 -12.87 -3.05
C ASP A 6 9.13 -12.61 -1.56
N GLU A 7 10.42 -12.63 -1.18
CA GLU A 7 10.83 -12.31 0.20
C GLU A 7 10.53 -10.85 0.56
N LEU A 8 10.73 -9.93 -0.38
CA LEU A 8 10.43 -8.52 -0.20
C LEU A 8 8.91 -8.26 -0.09
N ALA A 9 8.11 -8.92 -0.93
CA ALA A 9 6.65 -8.84 -0.86
C ALA A 9 6.11 -9.46 0.45
N ALA A 10 6.66 -10.59 0.90
CA ALA A 10 6.29 -11.17 2.20
C ALA A 10 6.61 -10.24 3.37
N ARG A 11 7.73 -9.49 3.31
CA ARG A 11 8.02 -8.45 4.30
C ARG A 11 7.01 -7.30 4.21
N GLY A 12 6.60 -6.92 3.00
CA GLY A 12 5.58 -5.90 2.78
C GLY A 12 4.21 -6.29 3.35
N GLU A 13 3.82 -7.55 3.21
CA GLU A 13 2.61 -8.11 3.82
C GLU A 13 2.65 -8.02 5.35
N GLN A 14 3.77 -8.42 5.96
CA GLN A 14 3.97 -8.28 7.41
C GLN A 14 3.88 -6.81 7.84
N LEU A 15 4.48 -5.88 7.10
CA LEU A 15 4.38 -4.46 7.38
C LEU A 15 2.94 -3.95 7.23
N PHE A 16 2.21 -4.38 6.21
CA PHE A 16 0.82 -3.97 6.00
C PHE A 16 -0.05 -4.34 7.20
N THR A 17 0.19 -5.52 7.76
CA THR A 17 -0.60 -6.15 8.82
C THR A 17 -0.20 -5.71 10.23
N GLU A 18 1.10 -5.56 10.50
CA GLU A 18 1.62 -5.07 11.78
C GLU A 18 1.41 -3.56 11.97
N ARG A 19 1.26 -2.81 10.88
CA ARG A 19 1.10 -1.35 10.90
C ARG A 19 -0.36 -0.93 10.79
N THR A 20 -0.56 0.37 10.78
CA THR A 20 -1.88 1.03 10.71
C THR A 20 -2.60 0.85 9.36
N CYS A 21 -1.99 0.18 8.36
CA CYS A 21 -2.58 0.06 7.02
C CYS A 21 -3.92 -0.70 7.05
N VAL A 22 -3.98 -1.84 7.74
CA VAL A 22 -5.20 -2.67 7.91
C VAL A 22 -6.33 -1.96 8.67
N ILE A 23 -6.03 -0.88 9.42
CA ILE A 23 -7.07 -0.11 10.12
C ILE A 23 -7.93 0.67 9.13
N CYS A 24 -7.34 1.10 8.01
CA CYS A 24 -8.01 1.95 7.03
C CYS A 24 -8.35 1.23 5.74
N HIS A 25 -7.52 0.27 5.30
CA HIS A 25 -7.63 -0.39 4.01
C HIS A 25 -8.02 -1.86 4.14
N ALA A 26 -8.99 -2.25 3.32
CA ALA A 26 -9.43 -3.63 3.16
C ALA A 26 -8.58 -4.38 2.14
N ILE A 27 -8.32 -5.66 2.40
CA ILE A 27 -7.83 -6.65 1.42
C ILE A 27 -8.60 -7.93 1.68
N THR A 28 -9.36 -8.42 0.70
CA THR A 28 -10.12 -9.67 0.82
C THR A 28 -9.17 -10.84 1.07
N GLY A 29 -9.53 -11.71 2.03
CA GLY A 29 -8.69 -12.84 2.44
C GLY A 29 -7.86 -12.57 3.71
N TYR A 30 -7.93 -11.37 4.28
CA TYR A 30 -7.32 -11.04 5.57
C TYR A 30 -8.35 -11.04 6.72
N GLU A 31 -8.02 -11.64 7.88
CA GLU A 31 -8.92 -11.62 9.06
C GLU A 31 -9.11 -10.19 9.57
N GLY A 32 -10.37 -9.69 9.55
CA GLY A 32 -10.70 -8.30 9.88
C GLY A 32 -10.59 -7.31 8.69
N GLY A 33 -10.21 -7.79 7.51
CA GLY A 33 -10.02 -6.98 6.30
C GLY A 33 -11.30 -6.50 5.63
N ASP A 34 -12.43 -7.21 5.77
CA ASP A 34 -13.68 -6.88 5.07
C ASP A 34 -14.45 -5.67 5.68
N GLU A 35 -13.95 -5.10 6.78
CA GLU A 35 -14.62 -4.02 7.53
C GLU A 35 -13.87 -2.67 7.50
N ALA A 36 -12.68 -2.59 6.90
CA ALA A 36 -11.93 -1.34 6.84
C ALA A 36 -12.59 -0.34 5.87
N ARG A 37 -13.14 0.76 6.41
CA ARG A 37 -14.05 1.69 5.71
C ARG A 37 -13.56 3.14 5.62
N VAL A 38 -12.29 3.39 5.94
CA VAL A 38 -11.71 4.76 5.87
C VAL A 38 -11.02 4.99 4.52
N GLY A 39 -10.15 4.07 4.14
CA GLY A 39 -9.48 4.05 2.84
C GLY A 39 -10.24 3.18 1.83
N PRO A 40 -9.90 3.28 0.54
CA PRO A 40 -10.39 2.34 -0.46
C PRO A 40 -9.89 0.93 -0.17
N ASP A 41 -10.67 -0.07 -0.59
CA ASP A 41 -10.23 -1.45 -0.77
C ASP A 41 -8.94 -1.50 -1.60
N LEU A 42 -8.02 -2.43 -1.32
CA LEU A 42 -6.76 -2.63 -2.04
C LEU A 42 -6.62 -4.04 -2.63
N THR A 43 -7.63 -4.90 -2.54
CA THR A 43 -7.60 -6.32 -2.96
C THR A 43 -7.04 -6.51 -4.37
N HIS A 44 -7.50 -5.71 -5.33
CA HIS A 44 -7.08 -5.75 -6.72
C HIS A 44 -6.26 -4.49 -7.08
N PHE A 45 -5.35 -4.07 -6.19
CA PHE A 45 -4.62 -2.81 -6.35
C PHE A 45 -3.73 -2.81 -7.60
N GLN A 46 -3.09 -3.93 -7.93
CA GLN A 46 -2.19 -4.06 -9.07
C GLN A 46 -2.91 -3.77 -10.40
N GLU A 47 -4.18 -4.16 -10.51
CA GLU A 47 -4.98 -4.01 -11.73
C GLU A 47 -5.43 -2.57 -12.00
N ARG A 48 -5.25 -1.66 -11.04
CA ARG A 48 -5.68 -0.26 -11.19
C ARG A 48 -4.77 0.48 -12.14
N GLU A 49 -5.36 1.27 -13.02
CA GLU A 49 -4.60 2.25 -13.82
C GLU A 49 -4.13 3.43 -12.97
N LYS A 50 -4.99 3.91 -12.05
CA LYS A 50 -4.73 5.11 -11.24
C LYS A 50 -5.17 4.95 -9.79
N PHE A 51 -4.58 5.76 -8.91
CA PHE A 51 -4.90 5.76 -7.49
C PHE A 51 -4.89 7.18 -6.88
N ALA A 52 -4.99 7.27 -5.55
CA ALA A 52 -5.08 8.52 -4.78
C ALA A 52 -6.25 9.44 -5.18
N GLY A 53 -7.35 8.88 -5.70
CA GLY A 53 -8.47 9.65 -6.25
C GLY A 53 -8.25 10.06 -7.71
N TYR A 54 -7.64 9.17 -8.50
CA TYR A 54 -7.43 9.30 -9.95
C TYR A 54 -6.44 10.40 -10.38
N ILE A 55 -5.54 10.81 -9.48
CA ILE A 55 -4.52 11.85 -9.75
C ILE A 55 -3.13 11.29 -10.03
N LEU A 56 -2.88 10.03 -9.67
CA LEU A 56 -1.60 9.34 -9.87
C LEU A 56 -1.79 8.11 -10.75
N GLU A 57 -0.92 7.95 -11.74
CA GLU A 57 -0.76 6.67 -12.46
C GLU A 57 -0.20 5.62 -11.50
N ASN A 58 -0.67 4.38 -11.62
CA ASN A 58 -0.27 3.29 -10.74
C ASN A 58 1.09 2.67 -11.13
N ASN A 59 2.15 3.45 -10.96
CA ASN A 59 3.55 3.03 -11.16
C ASN A 59 4.35 3.12 -9.84
N ASP A 60 5.51 2.48 -9.79
CA ASP A 60 6.29 2.34 -8.54
C ASP A 60 6.79 3.68 -8.02
N GLU A 61 7.18 4.59 -8.91
CA GLU A 61 7.63 5.94 -8.55
C GLU A 61 6.55 6.71 -7.79
N ASN A 62 5.32 6.73 -8.31
CA ASN A 62 4.19 7.38 -7.68
C ASN A 62 3.80 6.68 -6.37
N LEU A 63 3.87 5.36 -6.32
CA LEU A 63 3.51 4.60 -5.12
C LEU A 63 4.51 4.85 -3.99
N THR A 64 5.81 4.85 -4.30
CA THR A 64 6.89 5.24 -3.39
C THR A 64 6.70 6.67 -2.88
N ALA A 65 6.45 7.63 -3.78
CA ALA A 65 6.21 9.02 -3.38
C ALA A 65 4.99 9.15 -2.47
N TRP A 66 3.90 8.46 -2.80
CA TRP A 66 2.67 8.44 -2.01
C TRP A 66 2.89 7.86 -0.60
N LEU A 67 3.59 6.72 -0.48
CA LEU A 67 3.85 6.08 0.81
C LEU A 67 4.81 6.90 1.69
N LYS A 68 5.73 7.65 1.09
CA LYS A 68 6.67 8.52 1.82
C LYS A 68 6.00 9.77 2.38
N ASP A 69 5.15 10.43 1.61
CA ASP A 69 4.47 11.64 2.07
C ASP A 69 3.14 11.88 1.32
N PRO A 70 2.02 11.31 1.82
CA PRO A 70 0.71 11.51 1.21
C PRO A 70 0.26 12.97 1.20
N GLN A 71 0.66 13.79 2.18
CA GLN A 71 0.29 15.21 2.23
C GLN A 71 1.02 16.05 1.19
N ALA A 72 2.30 15.76 0.95
CA ALA A 72 3.06 16.43 -0.09
C ALA A 72 2.53 16.11 -1.49
N VAL A 73 2.10 14.86 -1.71
CA VAL A 73 1.55 14.43 -3.00
C VAL A 73 0.11 14.89 -3.21
N LYS A 74 -0.74 14.80 -2.18
CA LYS A 74 -2.13 15.26 -2.21
C LYS A 74 -2.46 16.02 -0.92
N PRO A 75 -2.31 17.36 -0.92
CA PRO A 75 -2.70 18.17 0.22
C PRO A 75 -4.16 17.93 0.61
N GLY A 76 -4.40 17.65 1.90
CA GLY A 76 -5.73 17.28 2.40
C GLY A 76 -6.08 15.80 2.25
N SER A 77 -5.14 14.94 1.88
CA SER A 77 -5.29 13.48 2.01
C SER A 77 -5.63 13.11 3.46
N GLN A 78 -6.43 12.06 3.65
CA GLN A 78 -6.67 11.51 4.99
C GLN A 78 -5.67 10.42 5.37
N MET A 79 -4.87 9.94 4.40
CA MET A 79 -3.79 9.01 4.69
C MET A 79 -2.67 9.76 5.43
N PRO A 80 -2.31 9.35 6.67
CA PRO A 80 -1.27 10.01 7.42
C PRO A 80 0.12 9.67 6.86
N ASN A 81 1.11 10.51 7.17
CA ASN A 81 2.51 10.15 6.96
C ASN A 81 2.92 9.12 8.04
N LEU A 82 3.20 7.89 7.62
CA LEU A 82 3.57 6.77 8.50
C LEU A 82 5.05 6.76 8.89
N GLN A 83 5.85 7.72 8.39
CA GLN A 83 7.28 7.85 8.63
C GLN A 83 8.05 6.56 8.35
N LEU A 84 7.73 5.93 7.21
CA LEU A 84 8.32 4.68 6.76
C LEU A 84 9.78 4.88 6.35
N SER A 85 10.62 3.89 6.62
CA SER A 85 11.98 3.85 6.06
C SER A 85 11.92 3.50 4.57
N ASP A 86 12.99 3.82 3.83
CA ASP A 86 13.08 3.46 2.40
C ASP A 86 12.88 1.95 2.17
N ALA A 87 13.48 1.12 3.02
CA ALA A 87 13.33 -0.33 2.95
C ALA A 87 11.89 -0.81 3.23
N ASP A 88 11.18 -0.16 4.16
CA ASP A 88 9.76 -0.48 4.42
C ASP A 88 8.88 -0.06 3.24
N VAL A 89 9.18 1.09 2.61
CA VAL A 89 8.46 1.54 1.41
C VAL A 89 8.66 0.55 0.26
N ASP A 90 9.90 0.13 -0.02
CA ASP A 90 10.18 -0.84 -1.08
C ASP A 90 9.47 -2.17 -0.85
N ALA A 91 9.44 -2.65 0.40
CA ALA A 91 8.70 -3.84 0.78
C ALA A 91 7.18 -3.70 0.56
N LEU A 92 6.59 -2.58 0.99
CA LEU A 92 5.16 -2.31 0.79
C LEU A 92 4.79 -2.15 -0.69
N VAL A 93 5.63 -1.49 -1.49
CA VAL A 93 5.44 -1.40 -2.95
C VAL A 93 5.44 -2.80 -3.57
N ALA A 94 6.42 -3.64 -3.22
CA ALA A 94 6.49 -5.01 -3.71
C ALA A 94 5.23 -5.81 -3.36
N TYR A 95 4.73 -5.68 -2.12
CA TYR A 95 3.50 -6.34 -1.69
C TYR A 95 2.25 -5.82 -2.43
N LEU A 96 2.08 -4.50 -2.56
CA LEU A 96 0.93 -3.93 -3.28
C LEU A 96 0.90 -4.34 -4.76
N ARG A 97 2.05 -4.73 -5.32
CA ARG A 97 2.17 -5.28 -6.69
C ARG A 97 1.80 -6.75 -6.81
N THR A 98 1.50 -7.45 -5.73
CA THR A 98 0.98 -8.82 -5.75
C THR A 98 -0.53 -8.88 -5.53
N LEU A 99 -1.20 -7.73 -5.38
CA LEU A 99 -2.63 -7.64 -5.07
C LEU A 99 -3.45 -7.61 -6.36
N GLU A 100 -3.81 -8.79 -6.84
CA GLU A 100 -4.56 -9.03 -8.09
C GLU A 100 -6.03 -9.36 -7.87
#